data_AF-A0A516AFS1-F1
#
_entry.id   AF-A0A516AFS1-F1
#
_cell.length_a   1.000
_cell.length_b   1.000
_cell.length_c   1.000
_cell.angle_alpha   90.00
_cell.angle_beta   90.00
_cell.angle_gamma   90.00
#
_symmetry.space_group_name_H-M   'P 1'
#
loop_
_entity.id
_entity.type
_entity.pdbx_description
1 polymer ?
#
loop_
_entity_poly.entity_id
_entity_poly.type
_entity_poly.pdbx_seq_one_letter_code
_entity_poly.pdbx_strand_id
1 'polypeptide(L)'
;TDTSSVFDGETEEEEDEDEDEEGTLANTGRRDSLALKIRNRPSARELEDKNILPRQTEQERQEKRRSIGHKLVRRLSLRPTAEELEQRNILRQKNEAEEREEEKREIKRRLSRKLSERPTVEELREKRILIRFNDYVEVAAAQDYDRRADKPWTRLSSADKAAIRRELNEFKSSEMEVHESSKQFTRFHKH
;
A
#
# COMPACT_ATOMS: atom_id res chain seq x y z
N THR A 1 -16.79 -96.34 21.71
CA THR A 1 -15.54 -96.93 21.18
C THR A 1 -14.53 -95.81 21.15
N ASP A 2 -13.94 -95.45 22.29
CA ASP A 2 -12.74 -96.08 22.87
C ASP A 2 -11.59 -96.17 21.85
N THR A 3 -10.55 -95.38 22.07
CA THR A 3 -9.15 -95.85 22.18
C THR A 3 -8.32 -94.81 22.93
N SER A 4 -7.77 -95.24 24.05
CA SER A 4 -6.73 -94.59 24.86
C SER A 4 -5.37 -94.54 24.15
N SER A 5 -4.50 -93.60 24.55
CA SER A 5 -3.05 -93.85 24.59
C SER A 5 -2.39 -92.89 25.58
N VAL A 6 -1.84 -93.48 26.64
CA VAL A 6 -1.04 -92.86 27.70
C VAL A 6 0.41 -92.73 27.21
N PHE A 7 1.08 -91.63 27.53
CA PHE A 7 2.54 -91.60 27.59
C PHE A 7 2.95 -90.77 28.80
N ASP A 8 3.56 -91.47 29.75
CA ASP A 8 4.13 -90.98 30.99
C ASP A 8 5.64 -90.84 30.75
N GLY A 9 6.22 -89.73 31.19
CA GLY A 9 7.62 -89.40 30.97
C GLY A 9 8.06 -88.35 31.98
N GLU A 10 8.35 -88.82 33.19
CA GLU A 10 8.97 -88.06 34.27
C GLU A 10 10.28 -87.42 33.78
N THR A 11 10.42 -86.10 33.99
CA THR A 11 11.67 -85.36 33.75
C THR A 11 12.14 -84.86 35.10
N GLU A 12 13.32 -85.31 35.52
CA GLU A 12 13.95 -84.99 36.80
C GLU A 12 14.27 -83.47 36.88
N GLU A 13 13.86 -82.85 37.99
CA GLU A 13 14.16 -81.47 38.33
C GLU A 13 15.52 -81.42 39.07
N GLU A 14 16.58 -80.99 38.39
CA GLU A 14 17.85 -80.59 39.01
C GLU A 14 17.72 -79.11 39.43
N GLU A 15 17.66 -78.86 40.74
CA GLU A 15 17.70 -77.52 41.35
C GLU A 15 19.15 -77.03 41.43
N ASP A 16 19.59 -76.28 40.41
CA ASP A 16 20.82 -75.48 40.48
C ASP A 16 20.50 -74.09 41.10
N GLU A 17 20.56 -74.01 42.43
CA GLU A 17 20.55 -72.75 43.20
C GLU A 17 21.94 -72.09 43.16
N ASP A 18 22.34 -71.35 42.12
CA ASP A 18 23.54 -70.49 42.17
C ASP A 18 23.63 -69.50 40.99
N GLU A 19 22.76 -68.47 40.87
CA GLU A 19 22.96 -67.43 39.83
C GLU A 19 22.39 -66.01 40.10
N ASP A 20 22.17 -65.60 41.36
CA ASP A 20 21.40 -64.37 41.66
C ASP A 20 22.19 -63.12 42.09
N GLU A 21 23.53 -63.08 42.01
CA GLU A 21 24.28 -61.85 42.35
C GLU A 21 24.67 -60.97 41.13
N GLU A 22 24.87 -61.53 39.93
CA GLU A 22 25.27 -60.74 38.74
C GLU A 22 24.08 -59.95 38.13
N GLY A 23 22.87 -60.50 38.23
CA GLY A 23 21.65 -59.88 37.71
C GLY A 23 21.28 -58.56 38.40
N THR A 24 21.69 -58.36 39.66
CA THR A 24 21.32 -57.18 40.44
C THR A 24 22.02 -55.89 39.97
N LEU A 25 23.27 -55.97 39.51
CA LEU A 25 24.06 -54.84 38.98
C LEU A 25 23.60 -54.41 37.58
N ALA A 26 23.28 -55.37 36.71
CA ALA A 26 22.70 -55.10 35.39
C ALA A 26 21.30 -54.49 35.50
N ASN A 27 20.51 -54.91 36.49
CA ASN A 27 19.18 -54.35 36.74
C ASN A 27 19.26 -52.94 37.36
N THR A 28 20.25 -52.64 38.20
CA THR A 28 20.49 -51.29 38.73
C THR A 28 20.95 -50.32 37.65
N GLY A 29 21.88 -50.70 36.77
CA GLY A 29 22.28 -49.85 35.62
C GLY A 29 21.14 -49.55 34.63
N ARG A 30 20.22 -50.51 34.42
CA ARG A 30 18.99 -50.30 33.64
C ARG A 30 18.00 -49.38 34.36
N ARG A 31 17.82 -49.55 35.68
CA ARG A 31 16.97 -48.67 36.51
C ARG A 31 17.49 -47.23 36.53
N ASP A 32 18.81 -47.04 36.62
CA ASP A 32 19.45 -45.72 36.59
C ASP A 32 19.33 -45.02 35.22
N SER A 33 19.44 -45.78 34.12
CA SER A 33 19.21 -45.27 32.76
C SER A 33 17.75 -44.86 32.54
N LEU A 34 16.79 -45.64 33.05
CA LEU A 34 15.37 -45.33 32.96
C LEU A 34 15.01 -44.08 33.79
N ALA A 35 15.55 -43.97 35.00
CA ALA A 35 15.34 -42.80 35.87
C ALA A 35 15.84 -41.51 35.19
N LEU A 36 17.00 -41.56 34.51
CA LEU A 36 17.53 -40.43 33.75
C LEU A 36 16.61 -40.01 32.58
N LYS A 37 16.04 -40.99 31.86
CA LYS A 37 15.09 -40.74 30.75
C LYS A 37 13.77 -40.16 31.23
N ILE A 38 13.26 -40.60 32.38
CA ILE A 38 12.04 -40.06 32.98
C ILE A 38 12.27 -38.63 33.48
N ARG A 39 13.41 -38.35 34.11
CA ARG A 39 13.78 -37.00 34.57
C ARG A 39 13.87 -36.01 33.40
N ASN A 40 14.38 -36.47 32.26
CA ASN A 40 14.53 -35.66 31.06
C ASN A 40 13.33 -35.79 30.10
N ARG A 41 12.20 -36.36 30.56
CA ARG A 41 11.01 -36.54 29.72
C ARG A 41 10.42 -35.17 29.38
N PRO A 42 10.24 -34.84 28.09
CA PRO A 42 9.59 -33.60 27.68
C PRO A 42 8.14 -33.54 28.19
N SER A 43 7.66 -32.34 28.49
CA SER A 43 6.25 -32.15 28.84
C SER A 43 5.32 -32.43 27.65
N ALA A 44 4.07 -32.81 27.91
CA ALA A 44 3.10 -33.04 26.84
C ALA A 44 2.94 -31.81 25.93
N ARG A 45 2.97 -30.61 26.54
CA ARG A 45 2.94 -29.33 25.82
C ARG A 45 4.14 -29.13 24.91
N GLU A 46 5.36 -29.47 25.35
CA GLU A 46 6.55 -29.42 24.49
C GLU A 46 6.46 -30.38 23.31
N LEU A 47 5.88 -31.57 23.51
CA LEU A 47 5.67 -32.53 22.44
C LEU A 47 4.61 -32.05 21.44
N GLU A 48 3.56 -31.36 21.90
CA GLU A 48 2.59 -30.69 21.03
C GLU A 48 3.20 -29.53 20.25
N ASP A 49 4.04 -28.69 20.89
CA ASP A 49 4.73 -27.58 20.22
C ASP A 49 5.70 -28.09 19.14
N LYS A 50 6.30 -29.25 19.37
CA LYS A 50 7.10 -29.98 18.38
C LYS A 50 6.27 -30.77 17.36
N ASN A 51 4.94 -30.69 17.41
CA ASN A 51 4.00 -31.43 16.57
C ASN A 51 4.16 -32.97 16.62
N ILE A 52 4.70 -33.49 17.72
CA ILE A 52 4.78 -34.94 17.99
C ILE A 52 3.41 -35.43 18.48
N LEU A 53 2.74 -34.64 19.31
CA LEU A 53 1.37 -34.91 19.77
C LEU A 53 0.37 -33.98 19.06
N PRO A 54 -0.71 -34.50 18.46
CA PRO A 54 -1.74 -33.67 17.85
C PRO A 54 -2.56 -32.93 18.92
N ARG A 55 -2.68 -31.61 18.76
CA ARG A 55 -3.50 -30.74 19.64
C ARG A 55 -4.99 -30.79 19.35
N GLN A 56 -5.37 -31.28 18.18
CA GLN A 56 -6.71 -31.16 17.63
C GLN A 56 -7.14 -32.46 16.99
N THR A 57 -8.45 -32.64 16.88
CA THR A 57 -9.03 -33.77 16.16
C THR A 57 -8.74 -33.66 14.66
N GLU A 58 -8.76 -34.81 13.97
CA GLU A 58 -8.53 -34.85 12.52
C GLU A 58 -9.59 -34.04 11.75
N GLN A 59 -10.84 -34.06 12.24
CA GLN A 59 -11.93 -33.30 11.64
C GLN A 59 -11.69 -31.79 11.71
N GLU A 60 -11.30 -31.26 12.88
CA GLU A 60 -10.94 -29.84 13.03
C GLU A 60 -9.77 -29.45 12.13
N ARG A 61 -8.76 -30.33 12.01
CA ARG A 61 -7.61 -30.10 11.14
C ARG A 61 -8.05 -30.01 9.68
N GLN A 62 -8.93 -30.89 9.22
CA GLN A 62 -9.48 -30.86 7.87
C GLN A 62 -10.34 -29.63 7.62
N GLU A 63 -11.16 -29.21 8.57
CA GLU A 63 -11.94 -27.96 8.49
C GLU A 63 -11.04 -26.72 8.39
N LYS A 64 -10.01 -26.63 9.23
CA LYS A 64 -9.00 -25.57 9.14
C LYS A 64 -8.30 -25.58 7.79
N ARG A 65 -7.91 -26.75 7.29
CA ARG A 65 -7.27 -26.90 5.98
C ARG A 65 -8.19 -26.44 4.84
N ARG A 66 -9.46 -26.82 4.88
CA ARG A 66 -10.48 -26.37 3.91
C ARG A 66 -10.68 -24.85 3.98
N SER A 67 -10.81 -24.29 5.17
CA SER A 67 -10.97 -22.84 5.40
C SER A 67 -9.78 -22.04 4.90
N ILE A 68 -8.55 -22.48 5.21
CA ILE A 68 -7.31 -21.88 4.70
C ILE A 68 -7.25 -21.99 3.18
N GLY A 69 -7.61 -23.15 2.61
CA GLY A 69 -7.67 -23.37 1.18
C GLY A 69 -8.61 -22.39 0.47
N HIS A 70 -9.84 -22.24 0.96
CA HIS A 70 -10.80 -21.26 0.41
C HIS A 70 -10.29 -19.82 0.50
N LYS A 71 -9.71 -19.42 1.65
CA LYS A 71 -9.13 -18.08 1.81
C LYS A 71 -7.97 -17.84 0.84
N LEU A 72 -7.12 -18.85 0.64
CA LEU A 72 -5.97 -18.77 -0.26
C LEU A 72 -6.42 -18.62 -1.72
N VAL A 73 -7.37 -19.44 -2.18
CA VAL A 73 -7.93 -19.34 -3.54
C VAL A 73 -8.46 -17.92 -3.81
N ARG A 74 -9.24 -17.36 -2.88
CA ARG A 74 -9.75 -15.98 -2.99
C ARG A 74 -8.63 -14.92 -3.02
N ARG A 75 -7.57 -15.08 -2.23
CA ARG A 75 -6.43 -14.15 -2.20
C ARG A 75 -5.62 -14.22 -3.50
N LEU A 76 -5.45 -15.41 -4.04
CA LEU A 76 -4.71 -15.63 -5.28
C LEU A 76 -5.48 -15.12 -6.51
N SER A 77 -6.82 -15.25 -6.53
CA SER A 77 -7.64 -14.70 -7.63
C SER A 77 -7.64 -13.18 -7.67
N LEU A 78 -7.43 -12.52 -6.52
CA LEU A 78 -7.34 -11.06 -6.40
C LEU A 78 -5.89 -10.57 -6.27
N ARG A 79 -4.90 -11.39 -6.66
CA ARG A 79 -3.48 -11.05 -6.49
C ARG A 79 -3.10 -9.92 -7.47
N PRO A 80 -2.64 -8.75 -6.96
CA PRO A 80 -2.15 -7.66 -7.81
C PRO A 80 -0.94 -8.09 -8.64
N THR A 81 -0.75 -7.44 -9.79
CA THR A 81 0.43 -7.65 -10.63
C THR A 81 1.68 -7.02 -10.00
N ALA A 82 2.86 -7.44 -10.44
CA ALA A 82 4.12 -6.85 -9.97
C ALA A 82 4.20 -5.35 -10.31
N GLU A 83 3.82 -4.98 -11.53
CA GLU A 83 3.81 -3.58 -12.00
C GLU A 83 2.88 -2.69 -11.17
N GLU A 84 1.68 -3.18 -10.81
CA GLU A 84 0.78 -2.45 -9.91
C GLU A 84 1.38 -2.20 -8.52
N LEU A 85 2.18 -3.14 -8.02
CA LEU A 85 2.88 -2.99 -6.74
C LEU A 85 4.07 -2.03 -6.85
N GLU A 86 4.73 -1.97 -8.00
CA GLU A 86 5.80 -0.99 -8.29
C GLU A 86 5.23 0.42 -8.38
N GLN A 87 4.11 0.61 -9.10
CA GLN A 87 3.40 1.90 -9.17
C GLN A 87 2.93 2.39 -7.80
N ARG A 88 2.54 1.46 -6.91
CA ARG A 88 2.20 1.77 -5.51
C ARG A 88 3.40 1.88 -4.58
N ASN A 89 4.62 1.78 -5.09
CA ASN A 89 5.88 1.89 -4.35
C ASN A 89 6.02 0.84 -3.23
N ILE A 90 5.41 -0.33 -3.41
CA ILE A 90 5.48 -1.49 -2.50
C ILE A 90 6.61 -2.41 -2.93
N LEU A 91 6.64 -2.76 -4.22
CA LEU A 91 7.75 -3.51 -4.81
C LEU A 91 8.79 -2.53 -5.35
N ARG A 92 10.08 -2.82 -5.13
CA ARG A 92 11.21 -2.00 -5.60
C ARG A 92 12.16 -2.88 -6.39
N GLN A 93 12.64 -2.42 -7.54
CA GLN A 93 13.67 -3.14 -8.29
C GLN A 93 15.02 -3.00 -7.58
N LYS A 94 15.82 -4.08 -7.49
CA LYS A 94 17.05 -4.10 -6.70
C LYS A 94 18.14 -3.17 -7.23
N ASN A 95 18.23 -3.03 -8.55
CA ASN A 95 19.23 -2.17 -9.20
C ASN A 95 18.94 -0.67 -9.00
N GLU A 96 17.67 -0.31 -8.77
CA GLU A 96 17.27 1.08 -8.48
C GLU A 96 17.63 1.55 -7.06
N ALA A 97 18.15 0.70 -6.18
CA ALA A 97 18.48 1.15 -4.83
C ALA A 97 19.63 2.15 -4.84
N GLU A 98 20.69 1.82 -5.57
CA GLU A 98 21.88 2.67 -5.75
C GLU A 98 21.57 3.86 -6.66
N GLU A 99 20.93 3.64 -7.81
CA GLU A 99 20.50 4.72 -8.71
C GLU A 99 19.61 5.74 -7.99
N ARG A 100 18.64 5.29 -7.19
CA ARG A 100 17.79 6.20 -6.40
C ARG A 100 18.56 6.94 -5.32
N GLU A 101 19.59 6.34 -4.74
CA GLU A 101 20.46 7.04 -3.79
C GLU A 101 21.25 8.15 -4.50
N GLU A 102 21.75 7.88 -5.70
CA GLU A 102 22.38 8.89 -6.55
C GLU A 102 21.40 9.99 -6.98
N GLU A 103 20.19 9.65 -7.41
CA GLU A 103 19.12 10.60 -7.72
C GLU A 103 18.78 11.45 -6.50
N LYS A 104 18.63 10.84 -5.32
CA LYS A 104 18.38 11.58 -4.07
C LYS A 104 19.51 12.53 -3.75
N ARG A 105 20.76 12.11 -3.95
CA ARG A 105 21.96 12.94 -3.76
C ARG A 105 21.97 14.11 -4.73
N GLU A 106 21.63 13.87 -5.99
CA GLU A 106 21.53 14.91 -7.00
C GLU A 106 20.38 15.88 -6.72
N ILE A 107 19.18 15.38 -6.38
CA ILE A 107 18.03 16.20 -5.99
C ILE A 107 18.40 17.07 -4.78
N LYS A 108 19.05 16.50 -3.77
CA LYS A 108 19.52 17.24 -2.59
C LYS A 108 20.53 18.32 -2.99
N ARG A 109 21.52 17.98 -3.83
CA ARG A 109 22.51 18.94 -4.35
C ARG A 109 21.83 20.08 -5.12
N ARG A 110 20.92 19.76 -6.03
CA ARG A 110 20.17 20.73 -6.84
C ARG A 110 19.29 21.62 -5.97
N LEU A 111 18.61 21.05 -4.99
CA LEU A 111 17.78 21.79 -4.05
C LEU A 111 18.62 22.73 -3.19
N SER A 112 19.74 22.25 -2.64
CA SER A 112 20.66 23.09 -1.87
C SER A 112 21.14 24.31 -2.68
N ARG A 113 21.51 24.11 -3.96
CA ARG A 113 21.88 25.22 -4.85
C ARG A 113 20.72 26.21 -5.08
N LYS A 114 19.50 25.70 -5.34
CA LYS A 114 18.31 26.56 -5.52
C LYS A 114 17.97 27.36 -4.26
N LEU A 115 18.19 26.78 -3.09
CA LEU A 115 17.93 27.45 -1.82
C LEU A 115 19.02 28.48 -1.47
N SER A 116 20.27 28.26 -1.88
CA SER A 116 21.34 29.26 -1.70
C SER A 116 21.18 30.47 -2.62
N GLU A 117 20.64 30.28 -3.82
CA GLU A 117 20.33 31.35 -4.79
C GLU A 117 18.93 31.94 -4.60
N ARG A 118 18.36 31.80 -3.40
CA ARG A 118 17.01 32.28 -3.12
C ARG A 118 17.02 33.83 -3.05
N PRO A 119 16.26 34.53 -3.91
CA PRO A 119 16.25 35.99 -3.93
C PRO A 119 15.66 36.56 -2.65
N THR A 120 16.12 37.75 -2.27
CA THR A 120 15.58 38.47 -1.12
C THR A 120 14.19 39.03 -1.40
N VAL A 121 13.44 39.34 -0.34
CA VAL A 121 12.10 39.94 -0.46
C VAL A 121 12.16 41.30 -1.17
N GLU A 122 13.24 42.06 -0.96
CA GLU A 122 13.46 43.37 -1.59
C GLU A 122 13.66 43.23 -3.10
N GLU A 123 14.53 42.32 -3.55
CA GLU A 123 14.73 42.03 -4.98
C GLU A 123 13.43 41.60 -5.68
N LEU A 124 12.59 40.81 -5.00
CA LEU A 124 11.31 40.39 -5.54
C LEU A 124 10.30 41.55 -5.64
N ARG A 125 10.38 42.56 -4.75
CA ARG A 125 9.56 43.79 -4.84
C ARG A 125 10.04 44.70 -5.96
N GLU A 126 11.35 44.87 -6.12
CA GLU A 126 11.95 45.64 -7.22
C GLU A 126 11.56 45.05 -8.59
N LYS A 127 11.60 43.72 -8.70
CA LYS A 127 11.15 42.99 -9.89
C LYS A 127 9.62 42.94 -10.05
N ARG A 128 8.85 43.59 -9.16
CA ARG A 128 7.38 43.57 -9.11
C ARG A 128 6.77 42.15 -9.11
N ILE A 129 7.51 41.17 -8.62
CA ILE A 129 7.03 39.78 -8.43
C ILE A 129 6.22 39.70 -7.14
N LEU A 130 6.75 40.28 -6.06
CA LEU A 130 6.00 40.56 -4.85
C LEU A 130 5.36 41.93 -5.00
N ILE A 131 4.22 41.99 -5.69
CA ILE A 131 3.37 43.17 -5.68
C ILE A 131 2.83 43.30 -4.26
N ARG A 132 3.44 44.20 -3.48
CA ARG A 132 2.77 44.72 -2.29
C ARG A 132 1.53 45.42 -2.84
N PHE A 133 0.35 44.83 -2.66
CA PHE A 133 -0.87 45.62 -2.73
C PHE A 133 -0.65 46.71 -1.67
N ASN A 134 -0.29 47.93 -2.08
CA ASN A 134 -0.44 49.04 -1.16
C ASN A 134 -1.96 49.11 -0.96
N ASP A 135 -2.41 48.73 0.24
CA ASP A 135 -3.82 48.63 0.68
C ASP A 135 -4.56 49.98 0.70
N TYR A 136 -4.11 50.96 -0.08
CA TYR A 136 -4.75 52.25 -0.21
C TYR A 136 -5.17 52.41 -1.66
N VAL A 137 -6.34 51.84 -1.95
CA VAL A 137 -7.16 52.34 -3.06
C VAL A 137 -7.75 53.65 -2.57
N GLU A 138 -7.42 54.76 -3.23
CA GLU A 138 -8.10 56.03 -2.96
C GLU A 138 -9.59 55.86 -3.30
N VAL A 139 -10.43 55.74 -2.26
CA VAL A 139 -11.88 55.75 -2.43
C VAL A 139 -12.29 57.20 -2.63
N ALA A 140 -12.24 57.66 -3.87
CA ALA A 140 -12.93 58.89 -4.25
C ALA A 140 -14.44 58.66 -4.14
N ALA A 141 -15.17 59.61 -3.56
CA ALA A 141 -16.64 59.61 -3.64
C ALA A 141 -17.02 59.63 -5.12
N ALA A 142 -17.65 58.55 -5.59
CA ALA A 142 -18.19 58.54 -6.94
C ALA A 142 -19.19 59.69 -7.07
N GLN A 143 -19.16 60.41 -8.20
CA GLN A 143 -20.22 61.36 -8.50
C GLN A 143 -21.56 60.63 -8.43
N ASP A 144 -22.49 61.15 -7.63
CA ASP A 144 -23.87 60.68 -7.61
C ASP A 144 -24.52 61.08 -8.92
N TYR A 145 -24.33 60.27 -9.95
CA TYR A 145 -25.10 60.36 -11.19
C TYR A 145 -26.38 59.55 -11.04
N ASP A 146 -27.46 60.07 -11.61
CA ASP A 146 -28.77 59.42 -11.55
C ASP A 146 -28.74 58.08 -12.33
N ARG A 147 -28.63 56.97 -11.61
CA ARG A 147 -28.69 55.61 -12.19
C ARG A 147 -30.07 55.27 -12.77
N ARG A 148 -31.08 56.06 -12.44
CA ARG A 148 -32.45 55.93 -12.96
C ARG A 148 -32.66 56.79 -14.20
N ALA A 149 -31.69 57.62 -14.58
CA ALA A 149 -31.72 58.42 -15.80
C ALA A 149 -32.05 57.57 -17.03
N ASP A 150 -32.60 58.26 -18.03
CA ASP A 150 -33.03 57.65 -19.26
C ASP A 150 -31.87 56.93 -19.95
N LYS A 151 -32.14 55.71 -20.42
CA LYS A 151 -31.15 54.84 -21.03
C LYS A 151 -31.32 55.05 -22.53
N PRO A 152 -30.59 55.96 -23.20
CA PRO A 152 -30.82 56.20 -24.63
C PRO A 152 -30.70 54.90 -25.44
N TRP A 153 -29.95 53.91 -24.93
CA TRP A 153 -29.85 52.60 -25.56
C TRP A 153 -31.14 51.76 -25.57
N THR A 154 -32.13 52.05 -24.72
CA THR A 154 -33.43 51.35 -24.74
C THR A 154 -34.30 51.81 -25.90
N ARG A 155 -33.99 52.95 -26.55
CA ARG A 155 -34.72 53.46 -27.73
C ARG A 155 -34.02 53.21 -29.06
N LEU A 156 -32.98 52.38 -29.13
CA LEU A 156 -32.33 52.08 -30.40
C LEU A 156 -33.33 51.50 -31.41
N SER A 157 -33.37 52.09 -32.61
CA SER A 157 -34.09 51.52 -33.73
C SER A 157 -33.44 50.20 -34.17
N SER A 158 -34.15 49.41 -34.97
CA SER A 158 -33.58 48.20 -35.58
C SER A 158 -32.37 48.53 -36.47
N ALA A 159 -32.39 49.69 -37.12
CA ALA A 159 -31.28 50.19 -37.94
C ALA A 159 -30.05 50.53 -37.08
N ASP A 160 -30.25 51.21 -35.95
CA ASP A 160 -29.14 51.58 -35.05
C ASP A 160 -28.50 50.32 -34.44
N LYS A 161 -29.32 49.33 -34.04
CA LYS A 161 -28.80 48.05 -33.55
C LYS A 161 -27.99 47.32 -34.61
N ALA A 162 -28.41 47.37 -35.87
CA ALA A 162 -27.67 46.76 -36.98
C ALA A 162 -26.38 47.51 -37.29
N ALA A 163 -26.38 48.85 -37.21
CA ALA A 163 -25.19 49.68 -37.38
C ALA A 163 -24.13 49.37 -36.30
N ILE A 164 -24.53 49.33 -35.03
CA ILE A 164 -23.63 48.98 -33.91
C ILE A 164 -23.10 47.55 -34.05
N ARG A 165 -23.92 46.58 -34.46
CA ARG A 165 -23.44 45.21 -34.74
C ARG A 165 -22.38 45.20 -35.85
N ARG A 166 -22.55 46.02 -36.89
CA ARG A 166 -21.60 46.13 -37.99
C ARG A 166 -20.29 46.76 -37.52
N GLU A 167 -20.36 47.87 -36.79
CA GLU A 167 -19.19 48.55 -36.22
C GLU A 167 -18.40 47.65 -35.25
N LEU A 168 -19.10 46.89 -34.40
CA LEU A 168 -18.45 45.92 -33.50
C LEU A 168 -17.78 44.76 -34.24
N ASN A 169 -18.34 44.34 -35.38
CA ASN A 169 -17.71 43.31 -36.20
C ASN A 169 -16.47 43.86 -36.91
N GLU A 170 -16.57 45.08 -37.44
CA GLU A 170 -15.44 45.78 -38.07
C GLU A 170 -14.27 45.90 -37.08
N PHE A 171 -14.55 46.43 -35.89
CA PHE A 171 -13.55 46.59 -34.83
C PHE A 171 -12.90 45.26 -34.43
N LYS A 172 -13.68 44.17 -34.28
CA LYS A 172 -13.13 42.82 -33.99
C LYS A 172 -12.25 42.27 -35.11
N SER A 173 -12.44 42.74 -36.34
CA SER A 173 -11.67 42.30 -37.49
C SER A 173 -10.43 43.17 -37.76
N SER A 174 -10.45 44.45 -37.35
CA SER A 174 -9.41 45.42 -37.69
C SER A 174 -8.49 45.81 -36.52
N GLU A 175 -8.99 45.86 -35.29
CA GLU A 175 -8.29 46.55 -34.19
C GLU A 175 -7.08 45.75 -33.66
N MET A 176 -7.15 44.41 -33.66
CA MET A 176 -6.07 43.57 -33.15
C MET A 176 -5.79 42.38 -34.05
N GLU A 177 -4.52 42.16 -34.36
CA GLU A 177 -4.07 40.98 -35.10
C GLU A 177 -4.18 39.73 -34.21
N VAL A 178 -5.15 38.88 -34.51
CA VAL A 178 -5.38 37.61 -33.79
C VAL A 178 -4.64 36.48 -34.51
N HIS A 179 -3.85 35.70 -33.77
CA HIS A 179 -3.14 34.53 -34.28
C HIS A 179 -4.11 33.51 -34.93
N GLU A 180 -3.68 32.84 -36.01
CA GLU A 180 -4.53 31.98 -36.85
C GLU A 180 -5.30 30.90 -36.05
N SER A 181 -4.64 30.25 -35.10
CA SER A 181 -5.23 29.21 -34.24
C SER A 181 -6.30 29.73 -33.26
N SER A 182 -6.32 31.03 -32.98
CA SER A 182 -7.21 31.67 -32.01
C SER A 182 -8.41 32.36 -32.66
N LYS A 183 -8.45 32.48 -34.00
CA LYS A 183 -9.54 33.13 -34.73
C LYS A 183 -10.92 32.55 -34.43
N GLN A 184 -10.99 31.24 -34.16
CA GLN A 184 -12.23 30.54 -33.80
C GLN A 184 -12.89 31.05 -32.49
N PHE A 185 -12.14 31.74 -31.62
CA PHE A 185 -12.68 32.30 -30.38
C PHE A 185 -13.29 33.71 -30.55
N THR A 186 -13.12 34.34 -31.72
CA THR A 186 -13.72 35.65 -32.02
C THR A 186 -15.14 35.48 -32.55
N ARG A 187 -16.14 35.86 -31.74
CA ARG A 187 -17.55 35.77 -32.11
C ARG A 187 -18.05 37.06 -32.77
N PHE A 188 -18.47 36.95 -34.03
CA PHE A 188 -19.12 38.02 -34.78
C PHE A 188 -20.65 38.03 -34.57
N HIS A 189 -21.23 39.22 -34.57
CA HIS A 189 -22.67 39.39 -34.54
C HIS A 189 -23.27 39.09 -35.92
N LYS A 190 -24.46 38.46 -35.96
CA LYS A 190 -25.20 38.25 -37.20
C LYS A 190 -25.82 39.59 -37.66
N HIS A 191 -25.81 39.83 -38.97
CA HIS A 191 -26.40 41.03 -39.57
C HIS A 191 -27.91 41.05 -39.40
#